data_AF-A0A5R8ZU02-F1
#
_entry.id   AF-A0A5R8ZU02-F1
#
_cell.length_a   1.000
_cell.length_b   1.000
_cell.length_c   1.000
_cell.angle_alpha   90.00
_cell.angle_beta   90.00
_cell.angle_gamma   90.00
#
_symmetry.space_group_name_H-M   'P 1'
#
loop_
_entity.id
_entity.type
_entity.pdbx_description
1 polymer ?
#
loop_
_entity_poly.entity_id
_entity_poly.type
_entity_poly.pdbx_seq_one_letter_code
_entity_poly.pdbx_strand_id
1 'polypeptide(L)'
;DRGVQYTSEDTHKVCSTLGISQSVGRTGVCFDNSMAENVFSKLKTEFYYRRSWATRAQARSGVACWIEKVYNRRRLHSAVGMIPPVEYEESLRHQAEGQSQGIQEAA
;
A
#
# COMPACT_ATOMS: atom_id res chain seq x y z
N ASP A 1 -13.15 0.36 2.24
CA ASP A 1 -13.67 1.49 3.03
C ASP A 1 -14.85 2.13 2.28
N ARG A 2 -15.76 2.81 2.97
CA ARG A 2 -16.95 3.49 2.40
C ARG A 2 -16.99 4.98 2.76
N GLY A 3 -15.84 5.58 3.05
CA GLY A 3 -15.77 7.02 3.31
C GLY A 3 -16.39 7.83 2.16
N VAL A 4 -17.10 8.90 2.52
CA VAL A 4 -17.84 9.76 1.57
C VAL A 4 -16.97 10.25 0.41
N GLN A 5 -15.68 10.46 0.64
CA GLN A 5 -14.72 10.85 -0.38
C GLN A 5 -14.52 9.75 -1.43
N TYR A 6 -14.40 8.49 -1.01
CA TYR A 6 -14.18 7.34 -1.90
C TYR A 6 -15.44 6.90 -2.64
N THR A 7 -16.62 7.26 -2.12
CA THR A 7 -17.91 6.99 -2.79
C THR A 7 -18.50 8.23 -3.47
N SER A 8 -17.72 9.32 -3.59
CA SER A 8 -18.18 10.55 -4.22
C SER A 8 -18.26 10.42 -5.74
N GLU A 9 -19.12 11.26 -6.35
CA GLU A 9 -19.26 11.32 -7.80
C GLU A 9 -17.94 11.72 -8.49
N ASP A 10 -17.19 12.63 -7.88
CA ASP A 10 -15.91 13.10 -8.42
C ASP A 10 -14.89 11.95 -8.49
N THR A 11 -14.75 11.17 -7.42
CA THR A 11 -13.89 9.97 -7.42
C THR A 11 -14.36 8.97 -8.48
N HIS A 12 -15.67 8.76 -8.60
CA HIS A 12 -16.22 7.87 -9.63
C HIS A 12 -15.89 8.31 -11.06
N LYS A 13 -16.03 9.61 -11.36
CA LYS A 13 -15.68 10.17 -12.68
C LYS A 13 -14.22 9.94 -13.02
N VAL A 14 -13.31 10.18 -12.06
CA VAL A 14 -11.88 9.96 -12.29
C VAL A 14 -11.58 8.48 -12.52
N CYS A 15 -12.09 7.58 -11.67
CA CYS A 15 -11.89 6.15 -11.85
C CYS A 15 -12.42 5.64 -13.19
N SER A 16 -13.62 6.07 -13.59
CA SER A 16 -14.21 5.71 -14.88
C SER A 16 -13.36 6.20 -16.06
N THR A 17 -12.87 7.44 -15.99
CA THR A 17 -12.00 8.03 -17.04
C THR A 17 -10.69 7.26 -17.19
N LEU A 18 -10.15 6.74 -16.09
CA LEU A 18 -8.91 5.97 -16.06
C LEU A 18 -9.12 4.47 -16.31
N GLY A 19 -10.35 4.00 -16.54
CA GLY A 19 -10.65 2.57 -16.69
C GLY A 19 -10.46 1.76 -15.41
N ILE A 20 -10.48 2.41 -14.24
CA ILE A 20 -10.30 1.79 -12.93
C ILE A 20 -11.66 1.32 -12.41
N SER A 21 -11.80 0.02 -12.17
CA SER A 21 -12.97 -0.54 -11.50
C SER A 21 -12.86 -0.34 -9.98
N GLN A 22 -13.80 0.41 -9.40
CA GLN A 22 -13.85 0.61 -7.96
C GLN A 22 -14.51 -0.58 -7.28
N SER A 23 -13.80 -1.19 -6.33
CA SER A 23 -14.34 -2.23 -5.46
C SER A 23 -14.62 -1.65 -4.08
N VAL A 24 -15.82 -1.92 -3.56
CA VAL A 24 -16.23 -1.48 -2.22
C VAL A 24 -16.79 -2.68 -1.46
N GLY A 25 -16.14 -3.05 -0.36
CA GLY A 25 -16.55 -4.16 0.50
C GLY A 25 -18.00 -4.06 0.98
N ARG A 26 -18.57 -5.21 1.36
CA ARG A 26 -19.91 -5.31 1.95
C ARG A 26 -19.99 -4.48 3.24
N THR A 27 -21.16 -3.91 3.52
CA THR A 27 -21.41 -3.20 4.79
C THR A 27 -21.05 -4.09 5.98
N GLY A 28 -20.26 -3.58 6.91
CA GLY A 28 -19.81 -4.31 8.10
C GLY A 28 -18.61 -5.23 7.88
N VAL A 29 -18.02 -5.27 6.69
CA VAL A 29 -16.77 -6.01 6.41
C VAL A 29 -15.60 -5.05 6.39
N CYS A 30 -14.69 -5.16 7.36
CA CYS A 30 -13.54 -4.26 7.51
C CYS A 30 -12.25 -4.79 6.87
N PHE A 31 -12.25 -6.03 6.34
CA PHE A 31 -11.03 -6.67 5.83
C PHE A 31 -10.30 -5.83 4.78
N ASP A 32 -11.04 -5.20 3.87
CA ASP A 32 -10.45 -4.35 2.83
C ASP A 32 -9.71 -3.11 3.39
N ASN A 33 -10.13 -2.60 4.55
CA ASN A 33 -9.48 -1.45 5.20
C ASN A 33 -8.40 -1.87 6.20
N SER A 34 -8.49 -3.10 6.72
CA SER A 34 -7.64 -3.58 7.82
C SER A 34 -6.15 -3.49 7.50
N MET A 35 -5.76 -3.73 6.25
CA MET A 35 -4.37 -3.59 5.81
C MET A 35 -3.90 -2.15 5.89
N ALA A 36 -4.68 -1.20 5.37
CA ALA A 36 -4.36 0.23 5.44
C ALA A 36 -4.30 0.72 6.89
N GLU A 37 -5.27 0.32 7.73
CA GLU A 37 -5.30 0.67 9.15
C GLU A 37 -4.06 0.16 9.90
N ASN A 38 -3.58 -1.04 9.58
CA ASN A 38 -2.35 -1.57 10.17
C ASN A 38 -1.15 -0.68 9.82
N VAL A 39 -1.00 -0.29 8.55
CA VAL A 39 0.07 0.64 8.12
C VAL A 39 0.00 1.94 8.91
N PHE A 40 -1.18 2.55 9.03
CA PHE A 40 -1.35 3.80 9.77
C PHE A 40 -1.05 3.65 11.26
N SER A 41 -1.42 2.53 11.87
CA SER A 41 -1.09 2.22 13.25
C SER A 41 0.43 2.17 13.46
N LYS A 42 1.17 1.48 12.57
CA LYS A 42 2.64 1.42 12.63
C LYS A 42 3.30 2.77 12.40
N LEU A 43 2.86 3.52 11.38
CA LEU A 43 3.36 4.87 11.12
C LEU A 43 3.21 5.76 12.36
N LYS A 44 2.05 5.74 13.00
CA LYS A 44 1.76 6.59 14.16
C LYS A 44 2.63 6.22 15.36
N THR A 45 2.66 4.94 15.71
CA THR A 45 3.31 4.43 16.94
C THR A 45 4.84 4.39 16.86
N GLU A 46 5.39 4.08 15.68
CA GLU A 46 6.84 3.90 15.51
C GLU A 46 7.53 5.18 15.05
N PHE A 47 6.82 6.06 14.34
CA PHE A 47 7.43 7.23 13.71
C PHE A 47 6.81 8.55 14.10
N TYR A 48 5.51 8.74 13.84
CA TYR A 48 4.89 10.06 13.86
C TYR A 48 4.79 10.66 15.25
N TYR A 49 4.33 9.89 16.25
CA TYR A 49 4.16 10.38 17.62
C TYR A 49 5.48 10.56 18.40
N ARG A 50 6.58 10.01 17.89
CA ARG A 50 7.91 10.12 18.52
C ARG A 50 8.66 11.39 18.10
N ARG A 51 8.00 12.31 17.39
CA ARG A 51 8.59 13.50 16.78
C ARG A 51 7.65 14.69 16.96
N SER A 52 8.23 15.85 17.21
CA SER A 52 7.55 17.13 17.04
C SER A 52 7.82 17.67 15.64
N TRP A 53 6.86 18.39 15.09
CA TRP A 53 6.95 18.94 13.73
C TRP A 53 6.73 20.45 13.79
N ALA A 54 7.69 21.22 13.29
CA ALA A 54 7.53 22.68 13.25
C ALA A 54 6.56 23.10 12.14
N THR A 55 6.49 22.34 11.04
CA THR A 55 5.62 22.63 9.90
C THR A 55 4.97 21.37 9.33
N ARG A 56 3.83 21.55 8.66
CA ARG A 56 3.16 20.49 7.88
C ARG A 56 4.06 19.96 6.76
N ALA A 57 4.89 20.81 6.16
CA ALA A 57 5.82 20.40 5.10
C ALA A 57 6.88 19.42 5.63
N GLN A 58 7.46 19.69 6.80
CA GLN A 58 8.38 18.76 7.46
C GLN A 58 7.71 17.43 7.79
N ALA A 59 6.49 17.46 8.34
CA ALA A 59 5.75 16.23 8.64
C ALA A 59 5.51 15.38 7.39
N ARG A 60 5.09 16.00 6.28
CA ARG A 60 4.90 15.31 4.99
C ARG A 60 6.19 14.65 4.49
N SER A 61 7.30 15.40 4.43
CA SER A 61 8.58 14.85 3.96
C SER A 61 9.10 13.75 4.88
N GLY A 62 8.92 13.91 6.20
CA GLY A 62 9.28 12.89 7.18
C GLY A 62 8.50 11.60 7.00
N VAL A 63 7.17 11.69 6.85
CA VAL A 63 6.30 10.52 6.60
C VAL A 63 6.69 9.83 5.29
N ALA A 64 6.89 10.58 4.21
CA ALA A 64 7.32 10.01 2.92
C ALA A 64 8.66 9.27 3.03
N CYS A 65 9.63 9.86 3.74
CA CYS A 65 10.93 9.24 3.99
C CYS A 65 10.80 7.97 4.83
N TRP A 66 9.94 7.96 5.85
CA TRP A 66 9.71 6.76 6.66
C TRP A 66 9.07 5.64 5.85
N ILE A 67 8.08 5.94 5.02
CA ILE A 67 7.44 4.96 4.14
C ILE A 67 8.50 4.30 3.25
N GLU A 68 9.29 5.10 2.54
CA GLU A 68 10.24 4.56 1.55
C GLU A 68 11.43 3.84 2.20
N LYS A 69 12.05 4.46 3.21
CA LYS A 69 13.32 3.96 3.75
C LYS A 69 13.16 2.95 4.87
N VAL A 70 12.06 3.00 5.62
CA VAL A 70 11.85 2.17 6.80
C VAL A 70 10.79 1.12 6.52
N TYR A 71 9.57 1.54 6.14
CA TYR A 71 8.47 0.61 5.94
C TYR A 71 8.72 -0.32 4.74
N ASN A 72 8.92 0.24 3.55
CA ASN A 72 9.04 -0.53 2.31
C ASN A 72 10.32 -1.38 2.22
N ARG A 73 11.45 -0.87 2.73
CA ARG A 73 12.79 -1.46 2.50
C ARG A 73 13.43 -2.17 3.69
N ARG A 74 12.87 -2.05 4.89
CA ARG A 74 13.51 -2.60 6.11
C ARG A 74 12.56 -3.32 7.05
N ARG A 75 11.28 -2.96 7.07
CA ARG A 75 10.32 -3.57 7.98
C ARG A 75 10.02 -4.99 7.54
N LEU A 76 10.14 -5.95 8.45
CA LEU A 76 9.78 -7.34 8.18
C LEU A 76 8.30 -7.57 8.48
N HIS A 77 7.63 -8.30 7.59
CA HIS A 77 6.21 -8.61 7.70
C HIS A 77 5.98 -10.12 7.79
N SER A 78 5.36 -10.58 8.88
CA SER A 78 5.08 -12.02 9.08
C SER A 78 4.18 -12.61 8.00
N ALA A 79 3.24 -11.82 7.47
CA ALA A 79 2.32 -12.24 6.41
C ALA A 79 3.01 -12.60 5.09
N VAL A 80 4.24 -12.14 4.85
CA VAL A 80 5.01 -12.39 3.63
C VAL A 80 6.31 -13.13 3.90
N GLY A 81 6.40 -13.86 5.02
CA GLY A 81 7.57 -14.69 5.33
C GLY A 81 8.72 -13.92 5.97
N MET A 82 8.44 -12.84 6.69
CA MET A 82 9.43 -12.04 7.43
C MET A 82 10.47 -11.35 6.53
N ILE A 83 10.07 -10.92 5.33
CA ILE A 83 10.89 -10.10 4.43
C ILE A 83 10.31 -8.68 4.29
N PRO A 84 11.10 -7.71 3.80
CA PRO A 84 10.61 -6.39 3.43
C PRO A 84 9.60 -6.39 2.28
N PRO A 85 8.63 -5.47 2.25
CA PRO A 85 7.66 -5.35 1.17
C PRO A 85 8.29 -5.25 -0.23
N VAL A 86 9.38 -4.49 -0.37
CA VAL A 86 10.07 -4.34 -1.67
C VAL A 86 10.64 -5.68 -2.15
N GLU A 87 11.26 -6.45 -1.26
CA GLU A 87 11.82 -7.77 -1.61
C GLU A 87 10.70 -8.75 -1.98
N TYR A 88 9.58 -8.70 -1.27
CA TYR A 88 8.41 -9.49 -1.63
C TYR A 88 7.89 -9.16 -3.04
N GLU A 89 7.69 -7.89 -3.37
CA GLU A 89 7.25 -7.45 -4.70
C GLU A 89 8.26 -7.78 -5.81
N GLU A 90 9.56 -7.68 -5.52
CA GLU A 90 10.63 -8.10 -6.43
C GLU A 90 10.59 -9.62 -6.68
N SER A 91 10.37 -10.44 -5.64
CA SER A 91 10.23 -11.89 -5.80
C SER A 91 9.04 -12.28 -6.69
N LEU A 92 7.91 -11.55 -6.60
CA LEU A 92 6.74 -11.77 -7.44
C LEU A 92 7.00 -11.38 -8.91
N ARG A 93 7.70 -10.26 -9.14
CA ARG A 93 8.10 -9.85 -10.51
C ARG A 93 8.96 -10.92 -11.17
N HIS A 94 9.97 -11.43 -10.48
CA HIS A 94 10.84 -12.48 -11.02
C HIS A 94 10.08 -13.79 -11.32
N GLN A 95 9.08 -14.15 -10.49
CA GLN A 95 8.23 -15.30 -10.76
C GLN A 95 7.36 -15.10 -12.02
N ALA A 96 6.78 -13.91 -12.19
CA ALA A 96 5.97 -13.58 -13.36
C ALA A 96 6.80 -13.55 -14.66
N GLU A 97 8.02 -13.04 -14.60
CA GLU A 97 8.98 -13.02 -15.72
C GLU A 97 9.39 -14.44 -16.12
N GLY A 98 9.72 -15.30 -15.14
CA GLY A 98 10.08 -16.69 -15.41
C GLY A 98 8.93 -17.53 -15.99
N GLN A 99 7.69 -17.27 -15.57
CA GLN A 99 6.50 -17.92 -16.13
C GLN A 99 6.21 -17.48 -17.57
N SER A 100 6.48 -16.22 -17.90
CA SER A 100 6.29 -15.69 -19.25
C SER A 100 7.32 -16.25 -20.24
N GLN A 101 8.54 -16.52 -19.80
CA GLN A 101 9.58 -17.17 -20.61
C GLN A 101 9.30 -18.67 -20.83
N GLY A 102 8.82 -19.38 -19.80
CA GLY A 102 8.46 -20.80 -19.93
C GLY A 102 7.27 -21.08 -20.87
N ILE A 103 6.37 -20.10 -21.05
CA ILE A 103 5.28 -20.20 -22.04
C ILE A 103 5.79 -19.97 -23.47
N GLN A 104 6.84 -19.18 -23.66
CA GLN A 104 7.43 -18.90 -24.98
C GLN A 104 8.35 -20.03 -25.48
N GLU A 105 8.97 -20.81 -24.59
CA GLU A 105 9.78 -21.99 -24.97
C GLU A 105 8.95 -23.26 -25.19
N ALA A 106 7.70 -23.29 -24.72
CA ALA A 106 6.78 -24.42 -24.84
C ALA A 106 5.81 -24.31 -26.05
N ALA A 107 5.94 -23.27 -26.88
CA ALA A 107 5.12 -23.01 -28.08
C ALA A 107 5.98 -23.07 -29.35
#